data_AF-A0A942A204-F1
#
_entry.id   AF-A0A942A204-F1
#
_cell.length_a   1.000
_cell.length_b   1.000
_cell.length_c   1.000
_cell.angle_alpha   90.00
_cell.angle_beta   90.00
_cell.angle_gamma   90.00
#
_symmetry.space_group_name_H-M   'P 1'
#
loop_
_entity.id
_entity.type
_entity.pdbx_description
1 polymer ?
#
loop_
_entity_poly.entity_id
_entity_poly.type
_entity_poly.pdbx_seq_one_letter_code
_entity_poly.pdbx_strand_id
1 'polypeptide(L)' 'DRLYAFYGPTAGVRIARKHLAWYSQPWREGVAFRARVNAVEQAREQLKLTSAFFERLAHKERLAA' A
#
# COMPACT_ATOMS: atom_id res chain seq x y z
N ASP A 1 2.68 -6.43 8.50
CA ASP A 1 3.43 -6.87 9.69
C ASP A 1 4.87 -7.27 9.49
N ARG A 2 5.20 -8.30 8.70
CA ARG A 2 6.57 -8.85 8.68
C ARG A 2 7.68 -7.83 8.37
N LEU A 3 7.46 -6.87 7.47
CA LEU A 3 8.44 -5.82 7.15
C LEU A 3 8.71 -4.87 8.32
N TYR A 4 7.66 -4.48 9.06
CA TYR A 4 7.81 -3.56 10.20
C TYR A 4 8.47 -4.25 11.39
N ALA A 5 8.15 -5.53 11.62
CA ALA A 5 8.77 -6.31 12.68
C ALA A 5 10.25 -6.59 12.40
N PHE A 6 10.61 -6.89 11.14
CA PHE A 6 11.98 -7.24 10.78
C PHE A 6 12.91 -6.04 10.65
N TYR A 7 12.47 -4.96 10.00
CA TYR A 7 13.31 -3.78 9.75
C TYR A 7 13.12 -2.65 10.79
N GLY A 8 12.18 -2.82 11.73
CA GLY A 8 11.75 -1.75 12.62
C GLY A 8 10.79 -0.76 11.93
N PRO A 9 10.16 0.13 12.71
CA PRO A 9 9.06 0.96 12.24
C PRO A 9 9.47 1.89 11.07
N THR A 10 10.59 2.60 11.19
CA THR A 10 11.01 3.59 10.19
C THR A 10 11.49 2.95 8.89
N ALA A 11 12.41 1.98 8.97
CA ALA A 11 12.93 1.32 7.77
C ALA A 11 11.88 0.41 7.14
N GLY A 12 11.05 -0.25 7.95
CA GLY A 12 9.91 -1.05 7.49
C GLY A 12 8.94 -0.24 6.63
N VAL A 13 8.62 0.99 7.03
CA VAL A 13 7.76 1.89 6.22
C VAL A 13 8.37 2.22 4.87
N ARG A 14 9.66 2.57 4.84
CA ARG A 14 10.37 2.92 3.59
C ARG A 14 10.47 1.74 2.65
N ILE A 15 10.75 0.55 3.18
CA ILE A 15 10.82 -0.69 2.39
C ILE A 15 9.44 -1.07 1.88
N ALA A 16 8.39 -0.93 2.70
CA ALA A 16 7.03 -1.18 2.27
C ALA A 16 6.60 -0.24 1.11
N ARG A 17 6.97 1.06 1.13
CA ARG A 17 6.68 1.99 0.00
C ARG A 17 7.19 1.46 -1.33
N LYS A 18 8.38 0.87 -1.36
CA LYS A 18 8.96 0.25 -2.58
C LYS A 18 8.10 -0.89 -3.12
N HIS A 19 7.67 -1.79 -2.25
CA HIS A 19 6.81 -2.92 -2.64
C HIS A 19 5.44 -2.43 -3.11
N LEU A 20 4.84 -1.47 -2.39
CA LEU A 20 3.55 -0.89 -2.73
C LEU A 20 3.57 -0.14 -4.07
N ALA A 21 4.70 0.47 -4.43
CA ALA A 21 4.88 1.06 -5.75
C ALA A 21 4.80 0.00 -6.87
N TRP A 22 5.43 -1.17 -6.68
CA TRP A 22 5.37 -2.28 -7.64
C TRP A 22 3.97 -2.89 -7.75
N TYR A 23 3.34 -3.24 -6.63
CA TYR A 23 2.03 -3.92 -6.64
C TYR A 23 0.89 -3.03 -7.10
N SER A 24 1.04 -1.70 -7.01
CA SER A 24 0.04 -0.75 -7.52
C SER A 24 0.27 -0.34 -8.98
N GLN A 25 1.33 -0.81 -9.64
CA GLN A 25 1.69 -0.38 -10.99
C GLN A 25 0.62 -0.73 -12.06
N PRO A 26 -0.01 -1.91 -12.06
CA PRO A 26 -0.99 -2.28 -13.09
C PRO A 26 -2.31 -1.47 -13.02
N TRP A 27 -2.59 -0.83 -11.89
CA TRP A 27 -3.89 -0.21 -11.62
C TRP A 27 -3.87 1.29 -11.96
N ARG A 28 -4.91 1.77 -12.66
CA ARG A 28 -5.06 3.20 -13.02
C ARG A 28 -5.05 4.10 -11.78
N GLU A 29 -5.66 3.65 -10.68
CA GLU A 29 -5.70 4.37 -9.41
C GLU A 29 -4.36 4.31 -8.64
N GLY A 30 -3.39 3.55 -9.13
CA GLY A 30 -2.10 3.35 -8.48
C GLY A 30 -1.31 4.64 -8.31
N VAL A 31 -1.42 5.61 -9.22
CA VAL A 31 -0.73 6.91 -9.11
C VAL A 31 -1.20 7.67 -7.86
N ALA A 32 -2.51 7.80 -7.68
CA ALA A 32 -3.08 8.50 -6.52
C ALA A 32 -2.80 7.75 -5.21
N PHE A 33 -2.82 6.42 -5.23
CA PHE A 33 -2.43 5.60 -4.09
C PHE A 33 -0.96 5.81 -3.70
N ARG A 34 -0.04 5.76 -4.66
CA ARG A 34 1.41 5.97 -4.43
C ARG A 34 1.69 7.34 -3.83
N ALA A 35 1.04 8.40 -4.33
CA ALA A 35 1.19 9.74 -3.77
C ALA A 35 0.82 9.80 -2.28
N ARG A 36 -0.31 9.18 -1.90
CA ARG A 36 -0.76 9.15 -0.50
C ARG A 36 0.13 8.28 0.39
N VAL A 37 0.43 7.05 -0.04
CA VAL A 37 1.16 6.10 0.79
C VAL A 37 2.64 6.44 0.96
N ASN A 38 3.21 7.22 0.04
CA ASN A 38 4.57 7.73 0.16
C ASN A 38 4.73 8.87 1.17
N ALA A 39 3.64 9.58 1.49
CA ALA A 39 3.65 10.66 2.50
C ALA A 39 3.53 10.14 3.94
N VAL A 40 3.15 8.87 4.13
CA VAL A 40 2.88 8.30 5.45
C VAL A 40 4.14 7.75 6.10
N GLU A 41 4.44 8.19 7.31
CA GLU A 41 5.62 7.76 8.08
C GLU A 41 5.33 6.64 9.08
N GLN A 42 4.05 6.35 9.33
CA GLN A 42 3.64 5.41 10.36
C GLN A 42 3.11 4.11 9.77
N ALA A 43 3.64 2.98 10.27
CA ALA A 43 3.28 1.64 9.82
C ALA A 43 1.76 1.39 9.84
N ARG A 44 1.08 1.81 10.91
CA ARG A 44 -0.37 1.65 11.08
C ARG A 44 -1.17 2.34 9.96
N GLU A 45 -0.74 3.52 9.56
CA GLU A 45 -1.45 4.32 8.56
C GLU A 45 -1.11 3.83 7.14
N GLN A 46 0.13 3.40 6.92
CA GLN A 46 0.54 2.76 5.67
C GLN A 46 -0.25 1.46 5.44
N LEU A 47 -0.45 0.65 6.49
CA LEU A 47 -1.31 -0.53 6.45
C LEU A 47 -2.76 -0.17 6.12
N LYS A 48 -3.34 0.81 6.82
CA LYS A 48 -4.72 1.24 6.59
C LYS A 48 -4.96 1.67 5.14
N LEU A 49 -4.08 2.51 4.58
CA LEU A 49 -4.18 2.95 3.18
C LEU A 49 -4.00 1.78 2.20
N THR A 50 -3.09 0.86 2.51
CA THR A 50 -2.83 -0.33 1.69
C THR A 50 -4.06 -1.23 1.64
N SER A 51 -4.64 -1.58 2.79
CA SER A 51 -5.86 -2.39 2.86
C SER A 51 -7.01 -1.75 2.10
N ALA A 52 -7.30 -0.47 2.36
CA ALA A 52 -8.39 0.24 1.70
C ALA A 52 -8.23 0.31 0.18
N PHE A 53 -6.99 0.43 -0.32
CA PHE A 53 -6.73 0.43 -1.76
C PHE A 53 -7.04 -0.94 -2.39
N PHE A 54 -6.50 -2.02 -1.86
CA PHE A 54 -6.65 -3.36 -2.44
C PHE A 54 -8.04 -3.96 -2.21
N GLU A 55 -8.71 -3.66 -1.09
CA GLU A 55 -10.10 -4.04 -0.85
C GLU A 55 -11.03 -3.42 -1.91
N ARG A 56 -10.84 -2.14 -2.22
CA ARG A 56 -11.60 -1.47 -3.28
C ARG A 56 -11.34 -2.07 -4.66
N LEU A 57 -10.10 -2.46 -4.96
CA LEU A 57 -9.77 -3.13 -6.22
C LEU A 57 -10.42 -4.51 -6.30
N ALA A 58 -10.30 -5.33 -5.26
CA ALA A 58 -10.93 -6.64 -5.20
C ALA A 58 -12.46 -6.55 -5.32
N HIS A 59 -13.08 -5.52 -4.73
CA HIS A 59 -14.51 -5.28 -4.92
C HIS A 59 -14.86 -4.92 -6.36
N LYS A 60 -14.06 -4.08 -7.04
CA LYS A 60 -14.25 -3.76 -8.46
C LYS A 60 -14.07 -4.97 -9.37
N GLU A 61 -13.05 -5.79 -9.14
CA GLU A 61 -12.84 -7.03 -9.91
C GLU A 61 -14.04 -7.97 -9.78
N ARG A 62 -14.61 -8.14 -8.58
CA ARG A 62 -15.80 -8.96 -8.38
C ARG A 62 -17.06 -8.44 -9.08
N LEU A 63 -17.20 -7.12 -9.23
CA LEU A 63 -18.33 -6.53 -9.95
C LEU A 63 -18.19 -6.61 -11.48
N ALA A 64 -16.99 -6.88 -11.98
CA ALA A 64 -16.69 -6.96 -13.40
C ALA A 64 -16.68 -8.41 -13.95
N ALA A 65 -16.77 -9.41 -13.07
CA ALA A 65 -16.82 -10.84 -13.39
C ALA A 65 -18.27 -11.36 -13.35
#